data_AF-A0A7Y4TYQ6-F1
#
_entry.id   AF-A0A7Y4TYQ6-F1
#
_cell.length_a   1.000
_cell.length_b   1.000
_cell.length_c   1.000
_cell.angle_alpha   90.00
_cell.angle_beta   90.00
_cell.angle_gamma   90.00
#
_symmetry.space_group_name_H-M   'P 1'
#
loop_
_entity.id
_entity.type
_entity.pdbx_description
1 polymer ?
#
loop_
_entity_poly.entity_id
_entity_poly.type
_entity_poly.pdbx_seq_one_letter_code
_entity_poly.pdbx_strand_id
1 'polypeptide(L)'
;MKDQEDILPLLHQLKHPTFFTLDHGFYRPTFPHQGYCLVFLDVWDDEVADYIRRFLRHPEFRTQTQRMGKVVRIRLTSISYWQIHLRAEQTLRWGPPHPRGF
;
A
#
# COMPACT_ATOMS: atom_id res chain seq x y z
N MET A 1 18.73 1.59 -4.60
CA MET A 1 18.74 0.47 -5.58
C MET A 1 18.85 -0.88 -4.88
N LYS A 2 19.69 -1.01 -3.84
CA LYS A 2 19.95 -2.27 -3.14
C LYS A 2 18.77 -2.83 -2.33
N ASP A 3 18.04 -1.97 -1.64
CA ASP A 3 16.99 -2.41 -0.70
C ASP A 3 15.86 -3.19 -1.39
N GLN A 4 15.57 -2.92 -2.67
CA GLN A 4 14.55 -3.63 -3.43
C GLN A 4 14.96 -5.07 -3.76
N GLU A 5 16.25 -5.25 -4.05
CA GLU A 5 16.84 -6.55 -4.39
C GLU A 5 16.85 -7.48 -3.18
N ASP A 6 16.89 -6.93 -1.96
CA ASP A 6 16.87 -7.70 -0.71
C ASP A 6 15.44 -7.87 -0.15
N ILE A 7 14.63 -6.81 -0.16
CA ILE A 7 13.30 -6.81 0.45
C ILE A 7 12.29 -7.59 -0.40
N LEU A 8 12.27 -7.43 -1.73
CA LEU A 8 11.27 -8.11 -2.56
C LEU A 8 11.36 -9.64 -2.46
N PRO A 9 12.56 -10.27 -2.53
CA PRO A 9 12.68 -11.71 -2.29
C PRO A 9 12.24 -12.14 -0.89
N LEU A 10 12.53 -11.34 0.15
CA LEU A 10 12.05 -11.61 1.50
C LEU A 10 10.50 -11.61 1.55
N LEU A 11 9.85 -10.63 0.91
CA LEU A 11 8.39 -10.57 0.86
C LEU A 11 7.77 -11.78 0.15
N HIS A 12 8.47 -12.40 -0.81
CA HIS A 12 8.02 -13.64 -1.46
C HIS A 12 8.02 -14.85 -0.52
N GLN A 13 8.87 -14.86 0.51
CA GLN A 13 9.00 -15.97 1.45
C GLN A 13 8.00 -15.87 2.62
N LEU A 14 7.54 -14.67 2.94
CA LEU A 14 6.56 -14.43 4.00
C LEU A 14 5.14 -14.79 3.55
N LYS A 15 4.31 -15.26 4.48
CA LYS A 15 2.92 -15.61 4.19
C LYS A 15 2.03 -14.36 4.11
N HIS A 16 1.82 -13.86 2.89
CA HIS A 16 0.89 -12.78 2.58
C HIS A 16 1.11 -11.48 3.37
N PRO A 17 2.36 -10.96 3.46
CA PRO A 17 2.64 -9.75 4.22
C PRO A 17 1.98 -8.51 3.60
N THR A 18 1.71 -7.51 4.44
CA THR A 18 1.48 -6.12 4.02
C THR A 18 2.68 -5.32 4.50
N PHE A 19 3.53 -4.87 3.58
CA PHE A 19 4.74 -4.13 3.88
C PHE A 19 4.49 -2.63 3.71
N PHE A 20 4.74 -1.85 4.77
CA PHE A 20 4.62 -0.40 4.76
C PHE A 20 6.01 0.23 4.72
N THR A 21 6.20 1.24 3.88
CA THR A 21 7.48 1.94 3.72
C THR A 21 7.25 3.42 3.39
N LEU A 22 8.21 4.27 3.78
CA LEU A 22 8.32 5.66 3.33
C LEU A 22 9.23 5.81 2.09
N ASP A 23 9.81 4.70 1.59
CA ASP A 23 10.68 4.74 0.43
C ASP A 23 9.88 4.72 -0.88
N HIS A 24 9.89 5.86 -1.58
CA HIS A 24 9.28 6.06 -2.90
C HIS A 24 9.74 5.06 -3.96
N GLY A 25 10.93 4.46 -3.81
CA GLY A 25 11.49 3.52 -4.77
C GLY A 25 10.59 2.31 -5.00
N PHE A 26 9.83 1.89 -3.99
CA PHE A 26 8.99 0.69 -4.03
C PHE A 26 7.66 0.88 -4.76
N TYR A 27 7.31 2.08 -5.22
CA TYR A 27 6.10 2.31 -6.01
C TYR A 27 6.36 2.15 -7.51
N ARG A 28 6.32 0.89 -8.01
CA ARG A 28 6.54 0.58 -9.43
C ARG A 28 5.46 -0.34 -10.00
N PRO A 29 5.07 -0.16 -11.29
CA PRO A 29 4.06 -1.00 -11.95
C PRO A 29 4.50 -2.45 -12.13
N THR A 30 5.79 -2.76 -12.02
CA THR A 30 6.36 -4.11 -12.15
C THR A 30 6.44 -4.88 -10.84
N PHE A 31 6.15 -4.24 -9.70
CA PHE A 31 6.25 -4.85 -8.37
C PHE A 31 4.95 -5.48 -7.80
N PRO A 32 3.75 -5.41 -8.41
CA PRO A 32 2.61 -6.19 -7.91
C PRO A 32 2.90 -7.70 -7.95
N HIS A 33 2.74 -8.38 -6.81
CA HIS A 33 2.93 -9.83 -6.69
C HIS A 33 1.86 -10.47 -5.79
N GLN A 34 1.34 -11.65 -6.16
CA GLN A 34 0.18 -12.26 -5.51
C GLN A 34 0.44 -12.58 -4.03
N GLY A 35 1.72 -12.78 -3.69
CA GLY A 35 2.18 -13.12 -2.36
C GLY A 35 2.24 -11.96 -1.37
N TYR A 36 2.08 -10.69 -1.76
CA TYR A 36 2.15 -9.57 -0.81
C TYR A 36 1.31 -8.37 -1.21
N CYS A 37 1.22 -7.41 -0.28
CA CYS A 37 0.85 -6.03 -0.55
C CYS A 37 2.00 -5.12 -0.16
N LEU A 38 2.34 -4.18 -1.03
CA LEU A 38 3.32 -3.14 -0.74
C LEU A 38 2.61 -1.80 -0.62
N VAL A 39 2.91 -1.03 0.42
CA VAL A 39 2.32 0.28 0.66
C VAL A 39 3.43 1.30 0.87
N PHE A 40 3.62 2.18 -0.12
CA PHE A 40 4.42 3.39 -0.01
C PHE A 40 3.55 4.52 0.57
N LEU A 41 3.99 5.07 1.70
CA LEU A 41 3.38 6.18 2.40
C LEU A 41 4.03 7.49 1.93
N ASP A 42 3.31 8.25 1.11
CA ASP A 42 3.70 9.57 0.60
C ASP A 42 3.03 10.66 1.44
N VAL A 43 3.35 10.61 2.73
CA VAL A 43 2.84 11.48 3.81
C VAL A 43 3.97 11.80 4.77
N TRP A 44 3.77 12.75 5.66
CA TRP A 44 4.76 13.09 6.69
C TRP A 44 4.94 11.91 7.67
N ASP A 45 6.13 11.80 8.23
CA ASP A 45 6.53 10.70 9.12
C ASP A 45 5.70 10.64 10.40
N ASP A 46 5.33 11.80 10.94
CA ASP A 46 4.43 11.96 12.08
C ASP A 46 2.97 11.54 11.80
N GLU A 47 2.54 11.49 10.54
CA GLU A 47 1.20 11.07 10.12
C GLU A 47 1.08 9.58 9.76
N VAL A 48 2.20 8.86 9.66
CA VAL A 48 2.26 7.47 9.15
C VAL A 48 1.28 6.54 9.86
N ALA A 49 1.24 6.59 11.20
CA ALA A 49 0.40 5.69 11.98
C ALA A 49 -1.10 5.88 11.67
N ASP A 50 -1.52 7.13 11.45
CA ASP A 50 -2.92 7.45 11.15
C ASP A 50 -3.30 7.00 9.74
N TYR A 51 -2.41 7.17 8.76
CA TYR A 51 -2.63 6.69 7.41
C TYR A 51 -2.62 5.16 7.30
N ILE A 52 -1.77 4.47 8.07
CA ILE A 52 -1.81 3.00 8.16
C ILE A 52 -3.16 2.54 8.70
N ARG A 53 -3.64 3.12 9.81
CA ARG A 53 -4.95 2.78 10.40
C ARG A 53 -6.09 3.06 9.42
N ARG A 54 -6.06 4.22 8.75
CA ARG A 54 -7.07 4.61 7.76
C ARG A 54 -7.08 3.67 6.56
N PHE A 55 -5.91 3.30 6.05
CA PHE A 55 -5.75 2.35 4.94
C PHE A 55 -6.31 0.96 5.30
N LEU A 56 -5.95 0.43 6.48
CA LEU A 56 -6.42 -0.88 6.93
C LEU A 56 -7.92 -0.93 7.22
N ARG A 57 -8.59 0.22 7.35
CA ARG A 57 -10.05 0.34 7.48
C ARG A 57 -10.75 0.65 6.16
N HIS A 58 -10.01 0.96 5.09
CA HIS A 58 -10.59 1.34 3.82
C HIS A 58 -11.32 0.14 3.18
N PRO A 59 -12.55 0.31 2.64
CA PRO A 59 -13.34 -0.81 2.10
C PRO A 59 -12.62 -1.64 1.05
N GLU A 60 -11.78 -1.02 0.22
CA GLU A 60 -10.97 -1.66 -0.83
C GLU A 60 -9.71 -2.41 -0.33
N PHE A 61 -9.36 -2.29 0.96
CA PHE A 61 -8.10 -2.79 1.52
C PHE A 61 -8.24 -3.42 2.92
N ARG A 62 -9.45 -3.50 3.47
CA ARG A 62 -9.68 -3.93 4.87
C ARG A 62 -9.29 -5.38 5.13
N THR A 63 -9.49 -6.28 4.17
CA THR A 63 -9.10 -7.69 4.31
C THR A 63 -7.75 -7.98 3.69
N GLN A 64 -7.06 -9.01 4.18
CA GLN A 64 -5.79 -9.45 3.59
C GLN A 64 -5.96 -9.78 2.10
N THR A 65 -7.01 -10.53 1.74
CA THR A 65 -7.33 -10.88 0.35
C THR A 65 -7.50 -9.65 -0.54
N GLN A 66 -8.14 -8.58 -0.04
CA GLN A 66 -8.30 -7.33 -0.79
C GLN A 66 -6.98 -6.58 -1.00
N ARG A 67 -5.97 -6.82 -0.16
CA ARG A 67 -4.64 -6.17 -0.26
C ARG A 67 -3.69 -6.92 -1.19
N MET A 68 -3.75 -8.24 -1.22
CA MET A 68 -2.78 -9.05 -1.96
C MET A 68 -2.73 -8.68 -3.45
N GLY A 69 -1.51 -8.69 -4.01
CA GLY A 69 -1.28 -8.36 -5.40
C GLY A 69 -1.39 -6.87 -5.73
N LYS A 70 -1.22 -5.99 -4.73
CA LYS A 70 -1.26 -4.54 -4.92
C LYS A 70 0.03 -3.86 -4.46
N VAL A 71 0.46 -2.88 -5.23
CA VAL A 71 1.47 -1.89 -4.85
C VAL A 71 0.76 -0.55 -4.76
N VAL A 72 0.70 0.01 -3.55
CA VAL A 72 -0.16 1.11 -3.17
C VAL A 72 0.70 2.33 -2.83
N ARG A 73 0.29 3.51 -3.28
CA ARG A 73 0.77 4.81 -2.83
C ARG A 73 -0.33 5.51 -2.07
N ILE A 74 -0.04 5.86 -0.82
CA ILE A 74 -0.91 6.62 0.06
C ILE A 74 -0.51 8.08 -0.01
N ARG A 75 -1.41 8.95 -0.47
CA ARG A 75 -1.25 10.41 -0.41
C ARG A 75 -2.25 11.00 0.60
N LEU A 76 -2.06 12.27 0.95
CA LEU A 76 -2.97 13.01 1.84
C LEU A 76 -4.45 12.94 1.40
N THR A 77 -4.72 13.05 0.10
CA THR A 77 -6.08 13.16 -0.46
C THR A 77 -6.56 11.93 -1.24
N SER A 78 -5.66 11.00 -1.56
CA SER A 78 -5.98 9.85 -2.41
C SER A 78 -5.12 8.62 -2.11
N ILE A 79 -5.60 7.48 -2.61
CA ILE A 79 -4.86 6.23 -2.71
C ILE A 79 -4.70 5.92 -4.20
N SER A 80 -3.47 5.77 -4.67
CA SER A 80 -3.20 5.23 -6.01
C SER A 80 -2.62 3.82 -5.87
N TYR A 81 -2.92 2.91 -6.79
CA TYR A 81 -2.35 1.58 -6.75
C TYR A 81 -2.21 0.91 -8.11
N TRP A 82 -1.18 0.08 -8.22
CA TRP A 82 -1.04 -0.94 -9.24
C TRP A 82 -1.56 -2.27 -8.70
N GLN A 83 -2.19 -3.06 -9.56
CA GLN A 83 -2.69 -4.37 -9.22
C GLN A 83 -2.32 -5.36 -10.33
N ILE A 84 -2.08 -6.60 -9.94
CA ILE A 84 -1.84 -7.69 -10.89
C ILE A 84 -2.99 -7.77 -11.90
N HIS A 85 -2.62 -7.99 -13.16
CA HIS A 85 -3.53 -8.05 -14.32
C HIS A 85 -4.17 -6.72 -14.74
N LEU A 86 -3.97 -5.63 -13.98
CA LEU A 86 -4.37 -4.29 -14.43
C LEU A 86 -3.17 -3.58 -15.06
N ARG A 87 -3.34 -3.12 -16.29
CA ARG A 87 -2.30 -2.36 -17.02
C ARG A 87 -2.28 -0.87 -16.69
N ALA A 88 -3.27 -0.38 -15.93
CA ALA A 88 -3.43 1.03 -15.61
C ALA A 88 -3.48 1.23 -14.09
N GLU A 89 -2.86 2.32 -13.64
CA GLU A 89 -2.92 2.78 -12.26
C GLU A 89 -4.36 3.10 -11.89
N GLN A 90 -4.80 2.59 -10.74
CA GLN A 90 -6.10 2.92 -10.18
C GLN A 90 -5.94 4.04 -9.16
N THR A 91 -6.91 4.94 -9.06
CA THR A 91 -6.91 5.99 -8.05
C THR A 91 -8.26 6.08 -7.37
N LEU A 92 -8.22 6.13 -6.05
CA LEU A 92 -9.37 6.31 -5.17
C LEU A 92 -9.17 7.59 -4.39
N ARG A 93 -10.21 8.40 -4.24
CA ARG A 93 -10.20 9.46 -3.23
C ARG A 93 -10.43 8.81 -1.88
N TRP A 94 -9.83 9.39 -0.85
CA TRP A 94 -10.30 9.03 0.48
C TRP A 94 -11.78 9.37 0.59
N GLY A 95 -12.57 8.46 1.17
CA GLY A 95 -13.90 8.80 1.67
C GLY A 95 -13.81 9.95 2.68
N PRO A 96 -14.94 10.59 3.01
CA PRO A 96 -14.99 11.60 4.05
C PRO A 96 -14.28 11.05 5.31
N PRO A 97 -13.44 11.85 5.99
CA PRO A 97 -12.80 11.40 7.21
C PRO A 97 -13.90 10.82 8.11
N HIS A 98 -13.71 9.57 8.57
CA HIS A 98 -14.61 8.98 9.54
C HIS A 98 -14.67 9.95 10.73
N PRO A 99 -15.86 10.36 11.21
CA PRO A 99 -15.94 11.22 12.39
C PRO A 99 -15.12 10.55 13.48
N ARG A 100 -14.05 11.22 13.93
CA ARG A 100 -13.22 10.71 15.01
C ARG A 100 -14.12 10.66 16.23
N GLY A 101 -14.55 9.47 16.63
CA GLY A 101 -14.95 9.23 18.01
C GLY A 101 -13.69 9.37 18.84
N PHE A 102 -13.60 10.48 19.56
CA PHE A 102 -12.82 10.56 20.80
C PHE A 102 -13.64 9.90 21.91
#